data_AF-W7U8R4-F1
#
_entry.id   AF-W7U8R4-F1
#
_cell.length_a   1.000
_cell.length_b   1.000
_cell.length_c   1.000
_cell.angle_alpha   90.00
_cell.angle_beta   90.00
_cell.angle_gamma   90.00
#
_symmetry.space_group_name_H-M   'P 1'
#
loop_
_entity.id
_entity.type
_entity.pdbx_description
1 polymer ?
#
loop_
_entity_poly.entity_id
_entity_poly.type
_entity_poly.pdbx_seq_one_letter_code
_entity_poly.pdbx_strand_id
1 'polypeptide(L)'
;MDIVDSVRGVYPFETFLTRWCGSATLSELKRGNVAQFLAWALLSQGVEDLLPRDYTMIMRMVDMIDQRYTLNLEQGLNTDVRTLRMTLEPLEVIHRPLCVYLGVTVIPRLFGNCVLRLQGFERLEHQGLVYWYRPSREWPSSARQLPLVFFHGVSPGQCAYAGLTTLLSEGRSAVLVEIPHIAMSLEAFRAKTEAEVTEAMKSICARHHIRHFTVAGHSYGTIWAGWVLRAMPKKVMQAVLLDPVCILLCLPNTPFNFLYRLPHDPPSHVQTSPSIFTAAGIKKRILDYGLHYVVSRELTIANAMRRQFWWHQKILHAEDIHCPVVVGLASDDILLSAPAIRKYLQDNCSDLDIIWWQDFSHGEILTSLPCQHSLDQAIRAQEERYYHRGPTRPYWEYLPGHGPPAVSADTSGLRRCRSRSRRVSENLSSPFSQTSFVTSSPDLLEELDTASSASGAGLRKHSPSDEQRRRWYEQQDREREHVTKRENRGGVDDPFPPQFCPPIPESEPQDSGMGKRTCLNSVNHGLVEERSAKTVLPGVLTGWW
;
A
#
# COMPACT_ATOMS: atom_id res chain seq x y z
N MET A 1 -16.08 10.78 0.81
CA MET A 1 -16.02 12.19 0.36
C MET A 1 -15.20 13.02 1.32
N ASP A 2 -15.54 13.10 2.61
CA ASP A 2 -14.78 13.92 3.58
C ASP A 2 -13.27 13.58 3.65
N ILE A 3 -12.89 12.30 3.51
CA ILE A 3 -11.47 11.89 3.40
C ILE A 3 -10.80 12.52 2.17
N VAL A 4 -11.44 12.49 1.00
CA VAL A 4 -10.89 13.10 -0.22
C VAL A 4 -10.82 14.62 -0.06
N ASP A 5 -11.82 15.23 0.58
CA ASP A 5 -11.85 16.67 0.84
C ASP A 5 -10.72 17.11 1.79
N SER A 6 -10.35 16.25 2.75
CA SER A 6 -9.25 16.53 3.69
C SER A 6 -7.91 16.72 2.97
N VAL A 7 -7.74 16.10 1.80
CA VAL A 7 -6.52 16.19 0.98
C VAL A 7 -6.70 17.02 -0.29
N ARG A 8 -7.84 17.72 -0.46
CA ARG A 8 -8.17 18.46 -1.70
C ARG A 8 -7.10 19.45 -2.16
N GLY A 9 -6.33 20.02 -1.22
CA GLY A 9 -5.26 20.98 -1.52
C GLY A 9 -4.04 20.37 -2.25
N VAL A 10 -3.88 19.05 -2.18
CA VAL A 10 -2.82 18.31 -2.89
C VAL A 10 -3.38 17.25 -3.84
N TYR A 11 -4.66 16.91 -3.70
CA TYR A 11 -5.34 15.91 -4.51
C TYR A 11 -6.79 16.34 -4.79
N PRO A 12 -7.05 17.06 -5.91
CA PRO A 12 -8.38 17.56 -6.24
C PRO A 12 -9.43 16.44 -6.42
N PHE A 13 -10.70 16.74 -6.12
CA PHE A 13 -11.77 15.76 -6.24
C PHE A 13 -12.00 15.33 -7.69
N GLU A 14 -11.86 16.23 -8.64
CA GLU A 14 -11.98 15.96 -10.08
C GLU A 14 -10.92 14.94 -10.50
N THR A 15 -9.70 15.04 -9.96
CA THR A 15 -8.63 14.06 -10.20
C THR A 15 -8.97 12.70 -9.60
N PHE A 16 -9.58 12.68 -8.41
CA PHE A 16 -10.07 11.45 -7.79
C PHE A 16 -11.12 10.76 -8.67
N LEU A 17 -12.14 11.50 -9.11
CA LEU A 17 -13.26 10.93 -9.85
C LEU A 17 -12.86 10.47 -11.25
N THR A 18 -12.14 11.32 -11.99
CA THR A 18 -11.70 11.02 -13.37
C THR A 18 -10.82 9.79 -13.43
N ARG A 19 -9.91 9.61 -12.48
CA ARG A 19 -9.03 8.42 -12.44
C ARG A 19 -9.77 7.12 -12.13
N TRP A 20 -10.79 7.15 -11.28
CA TRP A 20 -11.66 6.00 -11.10
C TRP A 20 -12.47 5.68 -12.37
N CYS A 21 -12.65 6.67 -13.23
CA CYS A 21 -13.30 6.56 -14.54
C CYS A 21 -12.28 6.49 -15.69
N GLY A 22 -11.19 5.74 -15.54
CA GLY A 22 -10.26 5.47 -16.64
C GLY A 22 -9.36 6.64 -17.04
N SER A 23 -9.23 7.66 -16.18
CA SER A 23 -8.51 8.90 -16.46
C SER A 23 -9.12 9.73 -17.61
N ALA A 24 -10.43 9.60 -17.84
CA ALA A 24 -11.17 10.45 -18.78
C ALA A 24 -11.24 11.91 -18.29
N THR A 25 -11.45 12.85 -19.21
CA THR A 25 -11.70 14.25 -18.86
C THR A 25 -13.07 14.40 -18.20
N LEU A 26 -13.26 15.44 -17.38
CA LEU A 26 -14.55 15.66 -16.70
C LEU A 26 -15.70 15.83 -17.70
N SER A 27 -15.45 16.44 -18.87
CA SER A 27 -16.43 16.59 -19.96
C SER A 27 -16.85 15.27 -20.62
N GLU A 28 -16.01 14.24 -20.57
CA GLU A 28 -16.34 12.91 -21.11
C GLU A 28 -17.14 12.08 -20.10
N LEU A 29 -17.17 12.47 -18.83
CA LEU A 29 -17.89 11.74 -17.79
C LEU A 29 -19.37 12.02 -17.82
N LYS A 30 -20.14 10.94 -17.81
CA LYS A 30 -21.58 10.98 -17.62
C LYS A 30 -21.97 10.34 -16.29
N ARG A 31 -23.20 10.61 -15.87
CA ARG A 31 -23.76 10.09 -14.61
C ARG A 31 -23.69 8.57 -14.51
N GLY A 32 -23.84 7.86 -15.63
CA GLY A 32 -23.70 6.41 -15.72
C GLY A 32 -22.30 5.89 -15.38
N ASN A 33 -21.23 6.60 -15.77
CA ASN A 33 -19.86 6.20 -15.45
C ASN A 33 -19.58 6.31 -13.95
N VAL A 34 -20.08 7.38 -13.31
CA VAL A 34 -20.00 7.56 -11.86
C VAL A 34 -20.84 6.52 -11.12
N ALA A 35 -22.03 6.18 -11.63
CA ALA A 35 -22.86 5.10 -11.08
C ALA A 35 -22.12 3.75 -11.13
N GLN A 36 -21.43 3.43 -12.23
CA GLN A 36 -20.60 2.22 -12.34
C GLN A 36 -19.50 2.17 -11.30
N PHE A 37 -18.84 3.30 -11.05
CA PHE A 37 -17.80 3.40 -10.04
C PHE A 37 -18.39 3.14 -8.65
N LEU A 38 -19.49 3.81 -8.30
CA LEU A 38 -20.10 3.70 -6.98
C LEU A 38 -20.69 2.31 -6.71
N ALA A 39 -21.34 1.71 -7.71
CA ALA A 39 -21.88 0.35 -7.61
C ALA A 39 -20.77 -0.66 -7.27
N TRP A 40 -19.64 -0.56 -7.96
CA TRP A 40 -18.48 -1.40 -7.66
C TRP A 40 -17.86 -1.04 -6.30
N ALA A 41 -17.59 0.23 -6.04
CA ALA A 41 -16.85 0.67 -4.85
C ALA A 41 -17.60 0.36 -3.55
N LEU A 42 -18.93 0.49 -3.55
CA LEU A 42 -19.78 0.35 -2.36
C LEU A 42 -20.41 -1.04 -2.23
N LEU A 43 -20.82 -1.65 -3.34
CA LEU A 43 -21.59 -2.90 -3.35
C LEU A 43 -20.83 -4.07 -3.98
N SER A 44 -19.66 -3.82 -4.58
CA SER A 44 -18.89 -4.83 -5.32
C SER A 44 -19.71 -5.52 -6.42
N GLN A 45 -20.58 -4.77 -7.10
CA GLN A 45 -21.49 -5.27 -8.15
C GLN A 45 -21.44 -4.38 -9.40
N GLY A 46 -21.85 -4.96 -10.54
CA GLY A 46 -22.19 -4.19 -11.74
C GLY A 46 -23.46 -3.38 -11.51
N VAL A 47 -23.63 -2.27 -12.23
CA VAL A 47 -24.87 -1.46 -12.16
C VAL A 47 -26.05 -2.25 -12.71
N GLU A 48 -25.77 -3.07 -13.73
CA GLU A 48 -26.63 -4.03 -14.39
C GLU A 48 -27.21 -5.09 -13.45
N ASP A 49 -26.51 -5.41 -12.35
CA ASP A 49 -26.90 -6.45 -11.40
C ASP A 49 -27.63 -5.90 -10.16
N LEU A 50 -27.78 -4.57 -10.05
CA LEU A 50 -28.35 -3.93 -8.87
C LEU A 50 -29.87 -4.16 -8.78
N LEU A 51 -30.35 -4.40 -7.57
CA LEU A 51 -31.76 -4.31 -7.26
C LEU A 51 -32.25 -2.87 -7.46
N PRO A 52 -33.53 -2.63 -7.80
CA PRO A 52 -34.07 -1.29 -8.02
C PRO A 52 -33.86 -0.32 -6.84
N ARG A 53 -33.90 -0.85 -5.60
CA ARG A 53 -33.61 -0.08 -4.38
C ARG A 53 -32.17 0.41 -4.36
N ASP A 54 -31.22 -0.47 -4.65
CA ASP A 54 -29.80 -0.17 -4.58
C ASP A 54 -29.38 0.74 -5.75
N TYR A 55 -29.94 0.52 -6.94
CA TYR A 55 -29.79 1.44 -8.07
C TYR A 55 -30.26 2.86 -7.71
N THR A 56 -31.44 2.99 -7.09
CA THR A 56 -31.98 4.28 -6.62
C THR A 56 -31.05 4.93 -5.60
N MET A 57 -30.48 4.16 -4.68
CA MET A 57 -29.51 4.64 -3.70
C MET A 57 -28.24 5.16 -4.39
N ILE A 58 -27.69 4.40 -5.34
CA ILE A 58 -26.49 4.79 -6.09
C ILE A 58 -26.75 6.08 -6.89
N MET A 59 -27.88 6.20 -7.59
CA MET A 59 -28.20 7.40 -8.35
C MET A 59 -28.38 8.63 -7.46
N ARG A 60 -28.96 8.48 -6.25
CA ARG A 60 -28.99 9.57 -5.26
C ARG A 60 -27.58 9.98 -4.82
N MET A 61 -26.65 9.03 -4.67
CA MET A 61 -25.26 9.36 -4.35
C MET A 61 -24.56 10.07 -5.52
N VAL A 62 -24.86 9.71 -6.77
CA VAL A 62 -24.41 10.45 -7.95
C VAL A 62 -24.90 11.90 -7.88
N ASP A 63 -26.18 12.13 -7.57
CA ASP A 63 -26.74 13.48 -7.38
C ASP A 63 -26.01 14.27 -6.30
N MET A 64 -25.76 13.64 -5.16
CA MET A 64 -25.04 14.28 -4.05
C MET A 64 -23.61 14.68 -4.44
N ILE A 65 -22.91 13.84 -5.21
CA ILE A 65 -21.55 14.14 -5.70
C ILE A 65 -21.58 15.27 -6.71
N ASP A 66 -22.47 15.18 -7.71
CA ASP A 66 -22.63 16.18 -8.77
C ASP A 66 -22.94 17.57 -8.19
N GLN A 67 -23.82 17.62 -7.18
CA GLN A 67 -24.16 18.86 -6.46
C GLN A 67 -23.04 19.35 -5.54
N ARG A 68 -22.37 18.46 -4.78
CA ARG A 68 -21.32 18.86 -3.83
C ARG A 68 -20.12 19.49 -4.53
N TYR A 69 -19.77 18.97 -5.70
CA TYR A 69 -18.59 19.37 -6.45
C TYR A 69 -18.91 20.17 -7.72
N THR A 70 -20.19 20.49 -7.95
CA THR A 70 -20.66 21.30 -9.09
C THR A 70 -20.14 20.78 -10.44
N LEU A 71 -20.25 19.47 -10.65
CA LEU A 71 -19.64 18.79 -11.81
C LEU A 71 -20.43 19.01 -13.11
N ASN A 72 -21.76 19.17 -13.01
CA ASN A 72 -22.69 19.30 -14.12
C ASN A 72 -22.67 18.08 -15.06
N LEU A 73 -22.75 16.88 -14.51
CA LEU A 73 -22.64 15.64 -15.28
C LEU A 73 -23.87 15.42 -16.19
N GLU A 74 -23.62 15.14 -17.46
CA GLU A 74 -24.69 14.79 -18.41
C GLU A 74 -25.35 13.44 -18.10
N GLN A 75 -26.60 13.29 -18.53
CA GLN A 75 -27.31 12.02 -18.44
C GLN A 75 -26.74 10.96 -19.40
N GLY A 76 -26.90 9.70 -19.00
CA GLY A 76 -26.48 8.54 -19.80
C GLY A 76 -25.14 7.97 -19.38
N LEU A 77 -24.59 7.12 -20.24
CA LEU A 77 -23.31 6.42 -20.06
C LEU A 77 -22.42 6.75 -21.26
N ASN A 78 -21.18 7.16 -21.01
CA ASN A 78 -20.18 7.20 -22.07
C ASN A 78 -19.53 5.82 -22.19
N THR A 79 -19.73 5.13 -23.31
CA THR A 79 -19.23 3.77 -23.55
C THR A 79 -17.73 3.72 -23.84
N ASP A 80 -17.13 4.84 -24.24
CA ASP A 80 -15.69 4.94 -24.51
C ASP A 80 -14.88 5.09 -23.21
N VAL A 81 -15.54 5.43 -22.11
CA VAL A 81 -14.92 5.60 -20.79
C VAL A 81 -15.02 4.31 -19.98
N ARG A 82 -13.86 3.69 -19.73
CA ARG A 82 -13.76 2.48 -18.89
C ARG A 82 -13.62 2.85 -17.42
N THR A 83 -14.67 2.60 -16.63
CA THR A 83 -14.61 2.70 -15.17
C THR A 83 -13.84 1.52 -14.55
N LEU A 84 -12.93 1.82 -13.63
CA LEU A 84 -12.10 0.84 -12.93
C LEU A 84 -12.97 0.04 -11.95
N ARG A 85 -13.07 -1.27 -12.17
CA ARG A 85 -13.86 -2.20 -11.35
C ARG A 85 -13.06 -3.48 -11.10
N MET A 86 -11.90 -3.32 -10.47
CA MET A 86 -10.82 -4.33 -10.48
C MET A 86 -11.23 -5.73 -10.01
N THR A 87 -12.23 -5.81 -9.13
CA THR A 87 -12.71 -7.10 -8.60
C THR A 87 -13.72 -7.82 -9.50
N LEU A 88 -14.34 -7.10 -10.42
CA LEU A 88 -15.35 -7.63 -11.37
C LEU A 88 -14.75 -7.92 -12.74
N GLU A 89 -13.65 -7.26 -13.08
CA GLU A 89 -12.97 -7.43 -14.36
C GLU A 89 -12.31 -8.82 -14.50
N PRO A 90 -12.09 -9.31 -15.74
CA PRO A 90 -11.35 -10.54 -15.99
C PRO A 90 -9.98 -10.57 -15.30
N LEU A 91 -9.53 -11.78 -14.96
CA LEU A 91 -8.23 -11.96 -14.33
C LEU A 91 -7.13 -11.87 -15.39
N GLU A 92 -6.44 -10.75 -15.42
CA GLU A 92 -5.32 -10.53 -16.35
C GLU A 92 -4.01 -11.09 -15.77
N VAL A 93 -3.72 -12.35 -16.07
CA VAL A 93 -2.51 -13.08 -15.66
C VAL A 93 -1.62 -13.33 -16.85
N ILE A 94 -0.30 -13.28 -16.64
CA ILE A 94 0.66 -13.84 -17.61
C ILE A 94 1.23 -15.10 -16.97
N HIS A 95 1.00 -16.24 -17.61
CA HIS A 95 1.49 -17.53 -17.12
C HIS A 95 3.03 -17.52 -16.99
N ARG A 96 3.55 -18.13 -15.93
CA ARG A 96 4.99 -18.30 -15.71
C ARG A 96 5.32 -19.78 -15.79
N PRO A 97 6.40 -20.19 -16.47
CA PRO A 97 6.80 -21.59 -16.44
C PRO A 97 7.13 -22.01 -15.02
N LEU A 98 6.89 -23.28 -14.68
CA LEU A 98 7.09 -23.81 -13.32
C LEU A 98 8.51 -23.53 -12.78
N CYS A 99 9.53 -23.49 -13.64
CA CYS A 99 10.89 -23.17 -13.26
C CYS A 99 11.06 -21.76 -12.64
N VAL A 100 10.22 -20.78 -13.00
CA VAL A 100 10.23 -19.45 -12.36
C VAL A 100 9.72 -19.57 -10.94
N TYR A 101 8.61 -20.29 -10.72
CA TYR A 101 8.10 -20.54 -9.37
C TYR A 101 9.08 -21.37 -8.54
N LEU A 102 9.73 -22.36 -9.14
CA LEU A 102 10.82 -23.08 -8.49
C LEU A 102 11.97 -22.13 -8.14
N GLY A 103 12.39 -21.24 -9.04
CA GLY A 103 13.42 -20.24 -8.73
C GLY A 103 13.01 -19.34 -7.56
N VAL A 104 11.83 -18.74 -7.63
CA VAL A 104 11.31 -17.78 -6.63
C VAL A 104 10.90 -18.46 -5.33
N THR A 105 10.60 -19.75 -5.32
CA THR A 105 10.25 -20.49 -4.10
C THR A 105 11.47 -21.17 -3.50
N VAL A 106 12.30 -21.83 -4.32
CA VAL A 106 13.45 -22.62 -3.88
C VAL A 106 14.63 -21.72 -3.49
N ILE A 107 14.95 -20.67 -4.26
CA ILE A 107 16.10 -19.80 -3.93
C ILE A 107 15.88 -19.07 -2.60
N PRO A 108 14.74 -18.39 -2.35
CA PRO A 108 14.39 -17.87 -1.03
C PRO A 108 14.36 -18.92 0.07
N ARG A 109 13.84 -20.13 -0.20
CA ARG A 109 13.79 -21.19 0.82
C ARG A 109 15.11 -21.83 1.15
N LEU A 110 16.06 -21.85 0.22
CA LEU A 110 17.39 -22.38 0.45
C LEU A 110 18.32 -21.30 0.98
N PHE A 111 18.36 -20.11 0.37
CA PHE A 111 19.28 -19.05 0.76
C PHE A 111 18.68 -18.10 1.78
N GLY A 112 17.49 -17.56 1.52
CA GLY A 112 16.83 -16.59 2.40
C GLY A 112 16.50 -17.16 3.79
N ASN A 113 15.95 -18.38 3.83
CA ASN A 113 15.70 -19.08 5.09
C ASN A 113 17.01 -19.37 5.83
N CYS A 114 18.09 -19.71 5.12
CA CYS A 114 19.40 -19.90 5.75
C CYS A 114 19.91 -18.59 6.35
N VAL A 115 19.79 -17.46 5.65
CA VAL A 115 20.17 -16.15 6.20
C VAL A 115 19.41 -15.85 7.49
N LEU A 116 18.08 -16.00 7.50
CA LEU A 116 17.26 -15.77 8.70
C LEU A 116 17.64 -16.74 9.84
N ARG A 117 17.90 -18.01 9.53
CA ARG A 117 18.37 -18.99 10.53
C ARG A 117 19.74 -18.64 11.11
N LEU A 118 20.69 -18.22 10.27
CA LEU A 118 22.01 -17.76 10.70
C LEU A 118 21.91 -16.51 11.59
N GLN A 119 20.89 -15.68 11.36
CA GLN A 119 20.56 -14.53 12.21
C GLN A 119 19.82 -14.90 13.50
N GLY A 120 19.58 -16.19 13.74
CA GLY A 120 18.95 -16.73 14.94
C GLY A 120 17.43 -16.76 14.92
N PHE A 121 16.80 -16.61 13.75
CA PHE A 121 15.35 -16.79 13.63
C PHE A 121 14.98 -18.26 13.46
N GLU A 122 13.92 -18.66 14.14
CA GLU A 122 13.24 -19.94 13.98
C GLU A 122 11.95 -19.75 13.19
N ARG A 123 11.75 -20.54 12.13
CA ARG A 123 10.49 -20.54 11.38
C ARG A 123 9.46 -21.42 12.08
N LEU A 124 8.32 -20.83 12.40
CA LEU A 124 7.23 -21.47 13.12
C LEU A 124 5.93 -21.29 12.34
N GLU A 125 4.94 -22.13 12.64
CA GLU A 125 3.57 -21.99 12.16
C GLU A 125 2.62 -22.07 13.33
N HIS A 126 1.63 -21.18 13.37
CA HIS A 126 0.60 -21.18 14.40
C HIS A 126 -0.73 -20.70 13.81
N GLN A 127 -1.79 -21.49 13.97
CA GLN A 127 -3.12 -21.23 13.38
C GLN A 127 -3.07 -20.89 11.88
N GLY A 128 -2.19 -21.57 11.14
CA GLY A 128 -2.00 -21.36 9.71
C GLY A 128 -1.31 -20.05 9.33
N LEU A 129 -0.83 -19.24 10.30
CA LEU A 129 0.12 -18.17 10.06
C LEU A 129 1.53 -18.72 10.20
N VAL A 130 2.32 -18.58 9.14
CA VAL A 130 3.75 -18.85 9.18
C VAL A 130 4.48 -17.56 9.58
N TYR A 131 5.45 -17.68 10.47
CA TYR A 131 6.26 -16.56 10.91
C TYR A 131 7.66 -17.00 11.35
N TRP A 132 8.58 -16.05 11.37
CA TRP A 132 9.92 -16.20 11.91
C TRP A 132 9.98 -15.55 13.28
N TYR A 133 10.54 -16.25 14.27
CA TYR A 133 10.69 -15.75 15.62
C TYR A 133 12.15 -15.74 16.04
N ARG A 134 12.59 -14.64 16.63
CA ARG A 134 13.88 -14.55 17.31
C ARG A 134 13.66 -13.96 18.70
N PRO A 135 14.02 -14.66 19.78
CA PRO A 135 14.03 -14.09 21.12
C PRO A 135 15.16 -13.06 21.23
N SER A 136 15.01 -12.08 22.13
CA SER A 136 16.13 -11.16 22.40
C SER A 136 17.31 -11.90 23.02
N ARG A 137 18.52 -11.60 22.53
CA ARG A 137 19.79 -12.20 23.00
C ARG A 137 20.32 -11.53 24.27
N GLU A 138 19.88 -10.31 24.57
CA GLU A 138 20.44 -9.51 25.66
C GLU A 138 19.43 -9.32 26.79
N TRP A 139 19.57 -10.11 27.85
CA TRP A 139 18.96 -9.82 29.14
C TRP A 139 20.00 -9.09 30.01
N PRO A 140 19.73 -7.91 30.61
CA PRO A 140 18.48 -7.18 30.77
C PRO A 140 18.31 -5.96 29.83
N SER A 141 19.25 -5.72 28.89
CA SER A 141 19.25 -4.55 27.99
C SER A 141 18.03 -4.50 27.06
N SER A 142 17.49 -5.66 26.67
CA SER A 142 16.28 -5.77 25.85
C SER A 142 14.98 -5.36 26.56
N ALA A 143 15.00 -5.21 27.90
CA ALA A 143 13.83 -4.74 28.65
C ALA A 143 13.44 -3.28 28.33
N ARG A 144 14.31 -2.54 27.61
CA ARG A 144 14.06 -1.15 27.20
C ARG A 144 13.45 -1.01 25.80
N GLN A 145 13.40 -2.06 24.99
CA GLN A 145 12.95 -1.97 23.59
C GLN A 145 11.75 -2.87 23.34
N LEU A 146 10.79 -2.37 22.58
CA LEU A 146 9.60 -3.12 22.24
C LEU A 146 9.96 -4.25 21.25
N PRO A 147 9.49 -5.49 21.47
CA PRO A 147 9.52 -6.52 20.44
C PRO A 147 8.96 -6.02 19.11
N LEU A 148 9.57 -6.41 18.00
CA LEU A 148 9.14 -6.02 16.65
C LEU A 148 8.21 -7.09 16.05
N VAL A 149 7.05 -6.70 15.57
CA VAL A 149 6.20 -7.52 14.70
C VAL A 149 6.21 -6.91 13.30
N PHE A 150 6.75 -7.61 12.31
CA PHE A 150 6.94 -7.07 10.95
C PHE A 150 6.15 -7.84 9.89
N PHE A 151 5.48 -7.09 9.00
CA PHE A 151 4.71 -7.59 7.86
C PHE A 151 5.31 -7.12 6.53
N HIS A 152 5.66 -8.07 5.66
CA HIS A 152 6.29 -7.76 4.37
C HIS A 152 5.27 -7.32 3.30
N GLY A 153 5.74 -6.56 2.31
CA GLY A 153 4.98 -6.22 1.10
C GLY A 153 5.11 -7.30 0.01
N VAL A 154 4.52 -7.03 -1.16
CA VAL A 154 4.59 -7.95 -2.32
C VAL A 154 6.05 -8.23 -2.68
N SER A 155 6.49 -9.47 -2.57
CA SER A 155 7.89 -9.89 -2.69
C SER A 155 8.00 -11.41 -2.64
N PRO A 156 9.14 -12.04 -2.93
CA PRO A 156 9.36 -13.48 -2.69
C PRO A 156 9.35 -13.94 -1.21
N GLY A 157 8.84 -13.12 -0.27
CA GLY A 157 8.76 -13.41 1.16
C GLY A 157 9.73 -12.59 2.01
N GLN A 158 9.85 -12.98 3.29
CA GLN A 158 10.62 -12.24 4.31
C GLN A 158 12.11 -12.09 3.98
N CYS A 159 12.69 -12.96 3.14
CA CYS A 159 14.10 -12.87 2.77
C CYS A 159 14.44 -11.57 2.02
N ALA A 160 13.49 -11.00 1.27
CA ALA A 160 13.68 -9.72 0.58
C ALA A 160 13.85 -8.54 1.57
N TYR A 161 13.52 -8.76 2.83
CA TYR A 161 13.58 -7.78 3.91
C TYR A 161 14.69 -8.11 4.92
N ALA A 162 15.54 -9.11 4.67
CA ALA A 162 16.52 -9.58 5.64
C ALA A 162 17.44 -8.46 6.14
N GLY A 163 17.96 -7.59 5.26
CA GLY A 163 18.80 -6.45 5.65
C GLY A 163 18.08 -5.50 6.62
N LEU A 164 16.92 -4.98 6.19
CA LEU A 164 16.10 -4.07 7.00
C LEU A 164 15.65 -4.71 8.32
N THR A 165 15.07 -5.91 8.27
CA THR A 165 14.52 -6.57 9.47
C THR A 165 15.61 -6.97 10.44
N THR A 166 16.82 -7.30 9.98
CA THR A 166 17.97 -7.56 10.87
C THR A 166 18.33 -6.33 11.67
N LEU A 167 18.43 -5.18 10.99
CA LEU A 167 18.74 -3.91 11.62
C LEU A 167 17.64 -3.51 12.62
N LEU A 168 16.38 -3.49 12.19
CA LEU A 168 15.26 -3.08 13.04
C LEU A 168 15.04 -4.01 14.25
N SER A 169 15.45 -5.28 14.13
CA SER A 169 15.34 -6.26 15.22
C SER A 169 16.57 -6.33 16.12
N GLU A 170 17.60 -5.51 15.88
CA GLU A 170 18.81 -5.50 16.71
C GLU A 170 18.48 -5.12 18.16
N GLY A 171 18.97 -5.92 19.12
CA GLY A 171 18.74 -5.74 20.55
C GLY A 171 17.36 -6.16 21.09
N ARG A 172 16.42 -6.58 20.23
CA ARG A 172 15.03 -6.88 20.60
C ARG A 172 14.52 -8.22 20.06
N SER A 173 13.45 -8.74 20.68
CA SER A 173 12.72 -9.89 20.12
C SER A 173 12.02 -9.48 18.83
N ALA A 174 11.87 -10.40 17.88
CA ALA A 174 11.19 -10.12 16.61
C ALA A 174 10.33 -11.28 16.11
N VAL A 175 9.19 -10.92 15.53
CA VAL A 175 8.23 -11.78 14.83
C VAL A 175 8.10 -11.26 13.39
N LEU A 176 8.54 -12.02 12.39
CA LEU A 176 8.43 -11.64 10.97
C LEU A 176 7.39 -12.55 10.30
N VAL A 177 6.23 -12.01 9.95
CA VAL A 177 5.08 -12.80 9.48
C VAL A 177 5.14 -12.99 7.97
N GLU A 178 5.05 -14.23 7.49
CA GLU A 178 4.94 -14.52 6.05
C GLU A 178 3.50 -14.26 5.55
N ILE A 179 3.39 -13.68 4.36
CA ILE A 179 2.13 -13.38 3.66
C ILE A 179 2.11 -14.13 2.32
N PRO A 180 1.73 -15.43 2.31
CA PRO A 180 1.98 -16.32 1.16
C PRO A 180 1.26 -15.91 -0.13
N HIS A 181 0.06 -15.35 -0.07
CA HIS A 181 -0.75 -15.00 -1.25
C HIS A 181 -0.24 -13.78 -2.03
N ILE A 182 0.79 -13.10 -1.51
CA ILE A 182 1.53 -12.05 -2.22
C ILE A 182 3.02 -12.38 -2.33
N ALA A 183 3.38 -13.66 -2.11
CA ALA A 183 4.76 -14.12 -2.04
C ALA A 183 5.31 -14.65 -3.38
N MET A 184 4.56 -14.54 -4.48
CA MET A 184 4.83 -15.22 -5.76
C MET A 184 4.96 -16.75 -5.58
N SER A 185 4.10 -17.34 -4.73
CA SER A 185 4.15 -18.74 -4.33
C SER A 185 2.88 -19.48 -4.75
N LEU A 186 3.03 -20.67 -5.32
CA LEU A 186 1.90 -21.53 -5.71
C LEU A 186 1.18 -22.20 -4.52
N GLU A 187 1.59 -21.92 -3.28
CA GLU A 187 1.07 -22.61 -2.10
C GLU A 187 -0.18 -21.97 -1.51
N ALA A 188 -0.49 -20.71 -1.85
CA ALA A 188 -1.53 -19.97 -1.17
C ALA A 188 -2.29 -19.03 -2.11
N PHE A 189 -3.37 -19.55 -2.69
CA PHE A 189 -4.32 -18.78 -3.48
C PHE A 189 -5.37 -18.05 -2.64
N ARG A 190 -5.44 -18.33 -1.33
CA ARG A 190 -6.40 -17.71 -0.42
C ARG A 190 -5.72 -16.69 0.47
N ALA A 191 -6.07 -15.43 0.30
CA ALA A 191 -5.75 -14.39 1.27
C ALA A 191 -6.46 -14.64 2.60
N LYS A 192 -5.73 -14.46 3.71
CA LYS A 192 -6.32 -14.50 5.04
C LYS A 192 -7.14 -13.24 5.31
N THR A 193 -8.19 -13.41 6.10
CA THR A 193 -9.07 -12.33 6.59
C THR A 193 -8.45 -11.62 7.78
N GLU A 194 -8.96 -10.44 8.11
CA GLU A 194 -8.57 -9.68 9.31
C GLU A 194 -8.78 -10.50 10.60
N ALA A 195 -9.91 -11.19 10.73
CA ALA A 195 -10.21 -12.02 11.89
C ALA A 195 -9.19 -13.14 12.07
N GLU A 196 -8.84 -13.86 10.99
CA GLU A 196 -7.85 -14.94 11.05
C GLU A 196 -6.46 -14.42 11.43
N VAL A 197 -6.03 -13.30 10.84
CA VAL A 197 -4.71 -12.71 11.14
C VAL A 197 -4.65 -12.22 12.57
N THR A 198 -5.67 -11.49 13.04
CA THR A 198 -5.67 -10.86 14.36
C THR A 198 -5.81 -11.86 15.50
N GLU A 199 -6.59 -12.93 15.34
CA GLU A 199 -6.65 -14.02 16.33
C GLU A 199 -5.30 -14.75 16.39
N ALA A 200 -4.79 -15.21 15.25
CA ALA A 200 -3.51 -15.90 15.23
C ALA A 200 -2.38 -15.04 15.83
N MET A 201 -2.36 -13.72 15.59
CA MET A 201 -1.41 -12.80 16.22
C MET A 201 -1.59 -12.67 17.74
N LYS A 202 -2.81 -12.63 18.28
CA LYS A 202 -3.03 -12.66 19.73
C LYS A 202 -2.44 -13.93 20.34
N SER A 203 -2.65 -15.07 19.69
CA SER A 203 -2.13 -16.35 20.16
C SER A 203 -0.61 -16.46 20.02
N ILE A 204 -0.01 -15.94 18.94
CA ILE A 204 1.45 -15.85 18.77
C ILE A 204 2.07 -14.98 19.87
N CYS A 205 1.47 -13.82 20.17
CA CYS A 205 1.94 -12.97 21.27
C CYS A 205 1.85 -13.69 22.62
N ALA A 206 0.77 -14.44 22.88
CA ALA A 206 0.64 -15.22 24.11
C ALA A 206 1.71 -16.32 24.21
N ARG A 207 1.94 -17.06 23.12
CA ARG A 207 2.95 -18.13 23.02
C ARG A 207 4.36 -17.64 23.35
N HIS A 208 4.73 -16.45 22.87
CA HIS A 208 6.06 -15.87 23.04
C HIS A 208 6.14 -14.87 24.19
N HIS A 209 5.12 -14.81 25.05
CA HIS A 209 5.03 -13.90 26.19
C HIS A 209 5.20 -12.40 25.82
N ILE A 210 4.79 -12.02 24.61
CA ILE A 210 4.83 -10.64 24.11
C ILE A 210 3.63 -9.87 24.67
N ARG A 211 3.90 -9.00 25.64
CA ARG A 211 2.86 -8.16 26.29
C ARG A 211 2.58 -6.91 25.48
N HIS A 212 3.63 -6.18 25.14
CA HIS A 212 3.63 -4.97 24.33
C HIS A 212 4.60 -5.11 23.17
N PHE A 213 4.36 -4.45 22.04
CA PHE A 213 5.21 -4.54 20.86
C PHE A 213 5.06 -3.34 19.91
N THR A 214 6.04 -3.18 19.03
CA THR A 214 6.00 -2.30 17.86
C THR A 214 5.47 -3.11 16.68
N VAL A 215 4.43 -2.61 16.02
CA VAL A 215 3.92 -3.19 14.77
C VAL A 215 4.49 -2.45 13.58
N ALA A 216 5.02 -3.16 12.60
CA ALA A 216 5.67 -2.59 11.45
C ALA A 216 5.20 -3.26 10.15
N GLY A 217 5.07 -2.49 9.08
CA GLY A 217 4.73 -3.03 7.77
C GLY A 217 5.30 -2.19 6.64
N HIS A 218 5.56 -2.83 5.50
CA HIS A 218 5.92 -2.16 4.26
C HIS A 218 4.90 -2.47 3.16
N SER A 219 4.51 -1.46 2.38
CA SER A 219 3.62 -1.63 1.24
C SER A 219 2.36 -2.43 1.63
N TYR A 220 2.02 -3.52 0.92
CA TYR A 220 0.90 -4.41 1.28
C TYR A 220 0.91 -4.90 2.74
N GLY A 221 2.09 -5.10 3.34
CA GLY A 221 2.22 -5.51 4.74
C GLY A 221 1.64 -4.49 5.73
N THR A 222 1.54 -3.21 5.34
CA THR A 222 0.87 -2.18 6.17
C THR A 222 -0.61 -2.45 6.39
N ILE A 223 -1.27 -3.20 5.50
CA ILE A 223 -2.66 -3.64 5.69
C ILE A 223 -2.75 -4.58 6.90
N TRP A 224 -1.86 -5.57 6.98
CA TRP A 224 -1.84 -6.52 8.11
C TRP A 224 -1.37 -5.84 9.40
N ALA A 225 -0.43 -4.90 9.30
CA ALA A 225 -0.04 -4.05 10.43
C ALA A 225 -1.23 -3.24 10.96
N GLY A 226 -2.01 -2.62 10.09
CA GLY A 226 -3.22 -1.86 10.43
C GLY A 226 -4.29 -2.73 11.11
N TRP A 227 -4.52 -3.95 10.61
CA TRP A 227 -5.44 -4.91 11.24
C TRP A 227 -5.02 -5.25 12.68
N VAL A 228 -3.74 -5.55 12.89
CA VAL A 228 -3.20 -5.85 14.22
C VAL A 228 -3.26 -4.63 15.14
N LEU A 229 -2.94 -3.45 14.61
CA LEU A 229 -3.04 -2.17 15.33
C LEU A 229 -4.44 -1.96 15.88
N ARG A 230 -5.48 -2.10 15.06
CA ARG A 230 -6.88 -1.94 15.46
C ARG A 230 -7.35 -2.99 16.46
N ALA A 231 -6.96 -4.25 16.24
CA ALA A 231 -7.45 -5.37 17.05
C ALA A 231 -6.76 -5.51 18.41
N MET A 232 -5.60 -4.88 18.61
CA MET A 232 -4.76 -5.07 19.80
C MET A 232 -4.30 -3.73 20.41
N PRO A 233 -5.20 -2.76 20.67
CA PRO A 233 -4.82 -1.39 21.03
C PRO A 233 -4.09 -1.27 22.38
N LYS A 234 -4.27 -2.23 23.28
CA LYS A 234 -3.56 -2.28 24.57
C LYS A 234 -2.18 -2.93 24.48
N LYS A 235 -1.82 -3.50 23.33
CA LYS A 235 -0.56 -4.25 23.14
C LYS A 235 0.37 -3.53 22.16
N VAL A 236 -0.19 -2.90 21.13
CA VAL A 236 0.59 -2.14 20.15
C VAL A 236 0.95 -0.79 20.75
N MET A 237 2.22 -0.56 21.02
CA MET A 237 2.71 0.68 21.65
C MET A 237 3.36 1.64 20.65
N GLN A 238 3.65 1.17 19.44
CA GLN A 238 4.18 1.96 18.34
C GLN A 238 3.80 1.32 17.01
N ALA A 239 3.56 2.16 16.00
CA ALA A 239 3.35 1.74 14.62
C ALA A 239 4.46 2.26 13.70
N VAL A 240 4.91 1.44 12.76
CA VAL A 240 5.90 1.82 11.75
C VAL A 240 5.37 1.45 10.37
N LEU A 241 5.07 2.45 9.56
CA LEU A 241 4.42 2.26 8.26
C LEU A 241 5.33 2.77 7.14
N LEU A 242 5.84 1.88 6.30
CA LEU A 242 6.76 2.22 5.20
C LEU A 242 6.00 2.13 3.87
N ASP A 243 5.98 3.24 3.11
CA ASP A 243 5.23 3.39 1.86
C ASP A 243 3.80 2.81 1.96
N PRO A 244 2.95 3.39 2.84
CA PRO A 244 1.81 2.68 3.37
C PRO A 244 0.60 2.66 2.44
N VAL A 245 0.40 1.54 1.76
CA VAL A 245 -0.78 1.34 0.89
C VAL A 245 -2.10 1.31 1.67
N CYS A 246 -2.08 1.05 2.98
CA CYS A 246 -3.30 1.04 3.79
C CYS A 246 -3.87 2.45 4.05
N ILE A 247 -3.07 3.51 3.89
CA ILE A 247 -3.51 4.89 4.10
C ILE A 247 -4.04 5.47 2.79
N LEU A 248 -5.21 6.11 2.83
CA LEU A 248 -5.87 6.69 1.64
C LEU A 248 -6.09 5.68 0.50
N LEU A 249 -6.28 4.40 0.82
CA LEU A 249 -6.49 3.32 -0.17
C LEU A 249 -7.76 3.53 -1.04
N CYS A 250 -8.65 4.43 -0.63
CA CYS A 250 -9.77 4.88 -1.46
C CYS A 250 -9.34 5.70 -2.68
N LEU A 251 -8.14 6.29 -2.68
CA LEU A 251 -7.61 7.02 -3.83
C LEU A 251 -7.29 6.03 -4.97
N PRO A 252 -7.53 6.42 -6.22
CA PRO A 252 -7.33 5.54 -7.36
C PRO A 252 -5.86 5.24 -7.65
N ASN A 253 -4.91 6.01 -7.09
CA ASN A 253 -3.48 5.87 -7.36
C ASN A 253 -2.98 4.44 -7.23
N THR A 254 -3.20 3.81 -6.08
CA THR A 254 -2.67 2.47 -5.78
C THR A 254 -3.22 1.43 -6.74
N PRO A 255 -4.55 1.25 -6.88
CA PRO A 255 -5.07 0.25 -7.80
C PRO A 255 -4.79 0.59 -9.27
N PHE A 256 -4.89 1.86 -9.68
CA PHE A 256 -4.57 2.28 -11.04
C PHE A 256 -3.11 1.97 -11.39
N ASN A 257 -2.16 2.48 -10.59
CA ASN A 257 -0.73 2.37 -10.87
C ASN A 257 -0.22 0.93 -10.77
N PHE A 258 -0.88 0.06 -9.98
CA PHE A 258 -0.49 -1.34 -9.81
C PHE A 258 -1.15 -2.27 -10.85
N LEU A 259 -2.44 -2.09 -11.15
CA LEU A 259 -3.23 -3.06 -11.94
C LEU A 259 -3.51 -2.62 -13.38
N TYR A 260 -3.47 -1.32 -13.68
CA TYR A 260 -3.95 -0.76 -14.94
C TYR A 260 -2.88 -0.01 -15.73
N ARG A 261 -1.97 0.69 -15.04
CA ARG A 261 -0.92 1.49 -15.67
C ARG A 261 0.00 0.62 -16.53
N LEU A 262 0.21 1.03 -17.78
CA LEU A 262 1.23 0.43 -18.64
C LEU A 262 2.61 1.01 -18.29
N PRO A 263 3.71 0.25 -18.46
CA PRO A 263 5.05 0.72 -18.09
C PRO A 263 5.54 1.97 -18.83
N HIS A 264 4.91 2.31 -19.95
CA HIS A 264 5.22 3.50 -20.73
C HIS A 264 4.50 4.75 -20.21
N ASP A 265 3.46 4.57 -19.41
CA ASP A 265 2.64 5.66 -18.89
C ASP A 265 3.28 6.20 -17.59
N PRO A 266 3.35 7.53 -17.42
CA PRO A 266 3.80 8.10 -16.15
C PRO A 266 2.87 7.67 -15.01
N PRO A 267 3.39 7.53 -13.77
CA PRO A 267 2.55 7.33 -12.60
C PRO A 267 1.46 8.40 -12.56
N SER A 268 0.24 8.01 -12.18
CA SER A 268 -0.92 8.89 -12.34
C SER A 268 -0.74 10.26 -11.68
N HIS A 269 0.00 10.37 -10.57
CA HIS A 269 0.24 11.62 -9.82
C HIS A 269 1.52 12.39 -10.22
N VAL A 270 2.24 11.95 -11.27
CA VAL A 270 3.46 12.61 -11.76
C VAL A 270 3.24 13.05 -13.21
N GLN A 271 3.37 14.34 -13.50
CA GLN A 271 3.19 14.89 -14.85
C GLN A 271 4.45 14.74 -15.73
N THR A 272 5.63 14.53 -15.13
CA THR A 272 6.90 14.46 -15.85
C THR A 272 7.68 13.20 -15.45
N SER A 273 7.90 12.29 -16.40
CA SER A 273 8.84 11.18 -16.19
C SER A 273 10.28 11.68 -16.35
N PRO A 274 11.21 11.26 -15.48
CA PRO A 274 12.62 11.59 -15.64
C PRO A 274 13.13 11.12 -17.01
N SER A 275 14.08 11.87 -17.58
CA SER A 275 14.65 11.55 -18.89
C SER A 275 15.14 10.10 -18.94
N ILE A 276 14.74 9.38 -19.99
CA ILE A 276 15.10 7.98 -20.23
C ILE A 276 16.61 7.75 -20.37
N PHE A 277 17.37 8.82 -20.60
CA PHE A 277 18.82 8.78 -20.76
C PHE A 277 19.57 8.95 -19.44
N THR A 278 18.87 9.14 -18.32
CA THR A 278 19.48 9.21 -16.98
C THR A 278 19.47 7.85 -16.29
N ALA A 279 20.47 7.56 -15.47
CA ALA A 279 20.52 6.33 -14.68
C ALA A 279 19.27 6.16 -13.79
N ALA A 280 18.76 7.26 -13.21
CA ALA A 280 17.52 7.29 -12.45
C ALA A 280 16.30 6.93 -13.32
N GLY A 281 16.20 7.48 -14.54
CA GLY A 281 15.15 7.16 -15.51
C GLY A 281 15.17 5.70 -15.96
N ILE A 282 16.36 5.13 -16.18
CA ILE A 282 16.53 3.71 -16.53
C ILE A 282 16.09 2.82 -15.36
N LYS A 283 16.55 3.10 -14.14
CA LYS A 283 16.16 2.36 -12.93
C LYS A 283 14.65 2.39 -12.72
N LYS A 284 14.02 3.56 -12.86
CA LYS A 284 12.57 3.72 -12.74
C LYS A 284 11.82 2.89 -13.79
N ARG A 285 12.28 2.88 -15.04
CA ARG A 285 11.69 2.03 -16.08
C ARG A 285 11.80 0.55 -15.75
N ILE A 286 12.96 0.08 -15.30
CA ILE A 286 13.13 -1.32 -14.89
C ILE A 286 12.11 -1.68 -13.80
N LEU A 287 11.93 -0.79 -12.82
CA LEU A 287 10.94 -0.98 -11.76
C LEU A 287 9.50 -0.98 -12.30
N ASP A 288 9.13 -0.05 -13.19
CA ASP A 288 7.79 0.01 -13.79
C ASP A 288 7.47 -1.26 -14.61
N TYR A 289 8.42 -1.75 -15.40
CA TYR A 289 8.27 -3.02 -16.14
C TYR A 289 8.24 -4.23 -15.22
N GLY A 290 9.07 -4.26 -14.18
CA GLY A 290 9.07 -5.31 -13.17
C GLY A 290 7.73 -5.37 -12.43
N LEU A 291 7.23 -4.22 -12.00
CA LEU A 291 5.92 -4.10 -11.35
C LEU A 291 4.79 -4.61 -12.25
N HIS A 292 4.73 -4.15 -13.50
CA HIS A 292 3.67 -4.56 -14.42
C HIS A 292 3.80 -6.02 -14.83
N TYR A 293 4.92 -6.42 -15.41
CA TYR A 293 5.03 -7.76 -15.99
C TYR A 293 5.38 -8.81 -14.95
N VAL A 294 6.27 -8.57 -13.98
CA VAL A 294 6.72 -9.62 -13.07
C VAL A 294 5.79 -9.77 -11.87
N VAL A 295 5.28 -8.67 -11.33
CA VAL A 295 4.56 -8.65 -10.05
C VAL A 295 3.04 -8.68 -10.25
N SER A 296 2.44 -7.66 -10.87
CA SER A 296 0.97 -7.51 -10.89
C SER A 296 0.25 -8.54 -11.77
N ARG A 297 0.98 -9.14 -12.71
CA ARG A 297 0.51 -10.20 -13.63
C ARG A 297 0.84 -11.62 -13.17
N GLU A 298 1.47 -11.78 -12.01
CA GLU A 298 1.71 -13.08 -11.39
C GLU A 298 0.38 -13.67 -10.89
N LEU A 299 0.15 -14.95 -11.10
CA LEU A 299 -1.12 -15.62 -10.85
C LEU A 299 -1.67 -15.41 -9.42
N THR A 300 -0.87 -15.67 -8.38
CA THR A 300 -1.35 -15.58 -6.99
C THR A 300 -1.57 -14.13 -6.56
N ILE A 301 -0.68 -13.23 -6.96
CA ILE A 301 -0.80 -11.79 -6.69
C ILE A 301 -2.01 -11.21 -7.43
N ALA A 302 -2.16 -11.50 -8.72
CA ALA A 302 -3.30 -11.04 -9.51
C ALA A 302 -4.62 -11.54 -8.91
N ASN A 303 -4.67 -12.81 -8.49
CA ASN A 303 -5.83 -13.36 -7.80
C ASN A 303 -6.11 -12.62 -6.47
N ALA A 304 -5.07 -12.37 -5.67
CA ALA A 304 -5.21 -11.63 -4.42
C ALA A 304 -5.76 -10.21 -4.64
N MET A 305 -5.27 -9.49 -5.65
CA MET A 305 -5.65 -8.10 -5.92
C MET A 305 -6.99 -7.96 -6.66
N ARG A 306 -7.35 -8.91 -7.53
CA ARG A 306 -8.55 -8.85 -8.36
C ARG A 306 -9.70 -9.74 -7.88
N ARG A 307 -9.51 -10.63 -6.91
CA ARG A 307 -10.59 -11.49 -6.40
C ARG A 307 -10.77 -11.43 -4.90
N GLN A 308 -9.74 -11.04 -4.16
CA GLN A 308 -9.72 -11.10 -2.71
C GLN A 308 -9.38 -9.74 -2.06
N PHE A 309 -9.57 -8.65 -2.80
CA PHE A 309 -9.22 -7.31 -2.38
C PHE A 309 -10.45 -6.44 -2.15
N TRP A 310 -10.99 -6.49 -0.93
CA TRP A 310 -12.00 -5.56 -0.46
C TRP A 310 -11.33 -4.33 0.16
N TRP A 311 -11.20 -3.28 -0.62
CA TRP A 311 -10.43 -2.08 -0.25
C TRP A 311 -10.88 -1.47 1.10
N HIS A 312 -12.18 -1.48 1.37
CA HIS A 312 -12.76 -0.92 2.60
C HIS A 312 -12.40 -1.72 3.87
N GLN A 313 -12.04 -3.01 3.76
CA GLN A 313 -11.51 -3.80 4.87
C GLN A 313 -10.00 -3.58 5.08
N LYS A 314 -9.31 -3.02 4.08
CA LYS A 314 -7.85 -2.91 4.02
C LYS A 314 -7.34 -1.50 4.29
N ILE A 315 -8.25 -0.54 4.40
CA ILE A 315 -7.93 0.84 4.75
C ILE A 315 -7.69 0.97 6.26
N LEU A 316 -6.66 1.74 6.62
CA LEU A 316 -6.39 2.21 7.97
C LEU A 316 -6.67 3.71 8.00
N HIS A 317 -7.61 4.14 8.83
CA HIS A 317 -7.90 5.56 9.01
C HIS A 317 -6.95 6.17 10.05
N ALA A 318 -6.64 7.46 9.93
CA ALA A 318 -5.78 8.14 10.90
C ALA A 318 -6.35 8.08 12.33
N GLU A 319 -7.67 8.13 12.48
CA GLU A 319 -8.37 7.99 13.75
C GLU A 319 -8.20 6.61 14.41
N ASP A 320 -7.88 5.57 13.63
CA ASP A 320 -7.63 4.23 14.14
C ASP A 320 -6.23 4.12 14.78
N ILE A 321 -5.33 5.09 14.54
CA ILE A 321 -3.96 5.10 15.05
C ILE A 321 -3.95 5.67 16.46
N HIS A 322 -3.93 4.78 17.45
CA HIS A 322 -4.02 5.10 18.88
C HIS A 322 -2.67 5.22 19.60
N CYS A 323 -1.56 4.99 18.88
CA CYS A 323 -0.19 4.98 19.42
C CYS A 323 0.73 5.89 18.59
N PRO A 324 1.92 6.24 19.09
CA PRO A 324 2.95 6.91 18.28
C PRO A 324 3.21 6.16 16.98
N VAL A 325 3.36 6.90 15.88
CA VAL A 325 3.56 6.33 14.55
C VAL A 325 4.74 6.97 13.84
N VAL A 326 5.62 6.13 13.27
CA VAL A 326 6.65 6.53 12.32
C VAL A 326 6.18 6.15 10.92
N VAL A 327 6.15 7.12 10.00
CA VAL A 327 5.77 6.88 8.61
C VAL A 327 6.91 7.25 7.67
N GLY A 328 7.41 6.26 6.94
CA GLY A 328 8.39 6.45 5.88
C GLY A 328 7.70 6.61 4.54
N LEU A 329 8.03 7.67 3.80
CA LEU A 329 7.44 7.99 2.50
C LEU A 329 8.52 8.25 1.46
N ALA A 330 8.50 7.45 0.39
CA ALA A 330 9.20 7.73 -0.85
C ALA A 330 8.56 8.95 -1.57
N SER A 331 9.34 9.98 -1.89
CA SER A 331 8.79 11.20 -2.51
C SER A 331 8.21 10.95 -3.90
N ASP A 332 8.83 10.03 -4.65
CA ASP A 332 8.54 9.70 -6.05
C ASP A 332 7.91 8.30 -6.14
N ASP A 333 7.12 7.94 -5.12
CA ASP A 333 6.42 6.67 -5.01
C ASP A 333 5.56 6.40 -6.25
N ILE A 334 5.87 5.35 -7.01
CA ILE A 334 5.16 5.04 -8.26
C ILE A 334 3.73 4.54 -8.04
N LEU A 335 3.37 4.12 -6.83
CA LEU A 335 2.07 3.57 -6.47
C LEU A 335 1.17 4.59 -5.76
N LEU A 336 1.72 5.31 -4.79
CA LEU A 336 0.97 6.14 -3.84
C LEU A 336 1.06 7.63 -4.16
N SER A 337 0.20 8.44 -3.54
CA SER A 337 0.44 9.89 -3.46
C SER A 337 1.07 10.20 -2.11
N ALA A 338 2.40 10.20 -2.05
CA ALA A 338 3.13 10.55 -0.82
C ALA A 338 2.74 11.94 -0.27
N PRO A 339 2.53 13.00 -1.10
CA PRO A 339 2.04 14.28 -0.60
C PRO A 339 0.65 14.21 0.04
N ALA A 340 -0.29 13.44 -0.54
CA ALA A 340 -1.63 13.28 0.02
C ALA A 340 -1.60 12.51 1.35
N ILE A 341 -0.83 11.42 1.43
CA ILE A 341 -0.66 10.64 2.66
C ILE A 341 -0.04 11.51 3.75
N ARG A 342 1.04 12.24 3.43
CA ARG A 342 1.71 13.15 4.34
C ARG A 342 0.72 14.18 4.91
N LYS A 343 -0.01 14.87 4.04
CA LYS A 343 -1.02 15.86 4.45
C LYS A 343 -2.09 15.23 5.34
N TYR A 344 -2.68 14.12 4.91
CA TYR A 344 -3.74 13.44 5.66
C TYR A 344 -3.29 13.05 7.07
N LEU A 345 -2.08 12.48 7.22
CA LEU A 345 -1.57 12.09 8.52
C LEU A 345 -1.20 13.29 9.39
N GLN A 346 -0.57 14.33 8.83
CA GLN A 346 -0.24 15.55 9.59
C GLN A 346 -1.48 16.26 10.12
N ASP A 347 -2.57 16.23 9.37
CA ASP A 347 -3.82 16.88 9.76
C ASP A 347 -4.61 16.07 10.81
N ASN A 348 -4.35 14.75 10.95
CA ASN A 348 -5.21 13.85 11.72
C ASN A 348 -4.50 12.98 12.77
N CYS A 349 -3.17 12.90 12.79
CA CYS A 349 -2.39 12.16 13.79
C CYS A 349 -1.66 13.10 14.74
N SER A 350 -1.78 12.87 16.04
CA SER A 350 -1.19 13.73 17.08
C SER A 350 0.27 13.41 17.42
N ASP A 351 0.68 12.14 17.34
CA ASP A 351 2.06 11.69 17.61
C ASP A 351 2.63 10.97 16.38
N LEU A 352 3.12 11.78 15.46
CA LEU A 352 3.54 11.38 14.11
C LEU A 352 4.95 11.87 13.83
N ASP A 353 5.84 10.95 13.47
CA ASP A 353 7.11 11.27 12.83
C ASP A 353 7.07 10.82 11.37
N ILE A 354 7.28 11.78 10.45
CA ILE A 354 7.39 11.48 9.02
C ILE A 354 8.86 11.50 8.61
N ILE A 355 9.30 10.41 7.98
CA ILE A 355 10.59 10.32 7.31
C ILE A 355 10.32 10.45 5.82
N TRP A 356 10.81 11.54 5.24
CA TRP A 356 10.66 11.84 3.82
C TRP A 356 11.92 11.43 3.06
N TRP A 357 11.82 10.42 2.21
CA TRP A 357 12.93 9.97 1.39
C TRP A 357 12.85 10.63 0.02
N GLN A 358 13.68 11.66 -0.15
CA GLN A 358 13.72 12.45 -1.37
C GLN A 358 14.29 11.63 -2.54
N ASP A 359 13.60 11.66 -3.68
CA ASP A 359 13.90 10.97 -4.93
C ASP A 359 13.83 9.43 -4.85
N PHE A 360 13.26 8.89 -3.76
CA PHE A 360 13.02 7.46 -3.63
C PHE A 360 11.76 7.05 -4.39
N SER A 361 11.80 5.86 -4.98
CA SER A 361 10.62 5.15 -5.44
C SER A 361 10.09 4.17 -4.38
N HIS A 362 8.92 3.58 -4.66
CA HIS A 362 8.23 2.68 -3.74
C HIS A 362 9.11 1.49 -3.35
N GLY A 363 9.33 1.29 -2.05
CA GLY A 363 10.13 0.20 -1.51
C GLY A 363 11.64 0.33 -1.71
N GLU A 364 12.14 1.46 -2.25
CA GLU A 364 13.57 1.67 -2.46
C GLU A 364 14.35 1.74 -1.12
N ILE A 365 13.65 2.02 0.00
CA ILE A 365 14.19 1.90 1.36
C ILE A 365 14.83 0.53 1.64
N LEU A 366 14.37 -0.54 0.99
CA LEU A 366 14.92 -1.90 1.18
C LEU A 366 16.37 -2.04 0.69
N THR A 367 16.85 -1.10 -0.12
CA THR A 367 18.21 -1.13 -0.71
C THR A 367 19.15 -0.05 -0.17
N SER A 368 18.62 0.95 0.56
CA SER A 368 19.42 2.07 1.06
C SER A 368 19.81 1.91 2.53
N LEU A 369 20.97 1.29 2.78
CA LEU A 369 21.48 1.08 4.15
C LEU A 369 21.56 2.37 5.00
N PRO A 370 22.03 3.53 4.48
CA PRO A 370 22.03 4.77 5.27
C PRO A 370 20.61 5.19 5.70
N CYS A 371 19.62 5.08 4.81
CA CYS A 371 18.24 5.42 5.13
C CYS A 371 17.61 4.41 6.09
N GLN A 372 18.00 3.14 6.03
CA GLN A 372 17.59 2.12 6.99
C GLN A 372 18.11 2.44 8.40
N HIS A 373 19.36 2.90 8.53
CA HIS A 373 19.90 3.36 9.82
C HIS A 373 19.16 4.59 10.36
N SER A 374 18.89 5.59 9.52
CA SER A 374 18.10 6.75 9.94
C SER A 374 16.68 6.37 10.37
N LEU A 375 16.06 5.39 9.69
CA LEU A 375 14.76 4.84 10.07
C LEU A 375 14.82 4.15 11.44
N ASP A 376 15.78 3.25 11.66
CA ASP A 376 15.97 2.57 12.95
C ASP A 376 16.18 3.57 14.10
N GLN A 377 17.00 4.60 13.88
CA GLN A 377 17.22 5.68 14.86
C GLN A 377 15.93 6.42 15.18
N ALA A 378 15.12 6.78 14.18
CA ALA A 378 13.86 7.48 14.38
C ALA A 378 12.85 6.62 15.17
N ILE A 379 12.75 5.34 14.83
CA ILE A 379 11.89 4.37 15.54
C ILE A 379 12.29 4.32 17.02
N ARG A 380 13.57 4.11 17.31
CA ARG A 380 14.09 4.04 18.69
C ARG A 380 13.91 5.35 19.45
N ALA A 381 14.17 6.49 18.81
CA ALA A 381 14.00 7.80 19.44
C ALA A 381 12.52 8.11 19.76
N GLN A 382 11.58 7.63 18.96
CA GLN A 382 10.15 7.74 19.27
C GLN A 382 9.75 6.80 20.43
N GLU A 383 10.29 5.57 20.47
CA GLU A 383 10.09 4.65 21.61
C GLU A 383 10.58 5.28 22.92
N GLU A 384 11.79 5.88 22.92
CA GLU A 384 12.35 6.57 24.08
C GLU A 384 11.48 7.75 24.54
N ARG A 385 11.01 8.59 23.61
CA ARG A 385 10.08 9.68 23.94
C ARG A 385 8.83 9.18 24.65
N TYR A 386 8.29 8.04 24.23
CA TYR A 386 7.14 7.44 24.88
C TYR A 386 7.44 6.98 26.31
N TYR A 387 8.57 6.30 26.53
CA TYR A 387 9.02 5.90 27.87
C TYR A 387 9.25 7.09 28.81
N HIS A 388 9.60 8.26 28.27
CA HIS A 388 9.78 9.48 29.05
C HIS A 388 8.49 10.30 29.24
N ARG A 389 7.39 10.03 28.50
CA ARG A 389 6.15 10.85 28.49
C ARG A 389 4.96 10.29 29.29
N GLY A 390 5.00 9.10 29.92
CA GLY A 390 4.01 8.76 30.96
C GLY A 390 4.02 7.31 31.49
N PRO A 391 3.21 6.98 32.53
CA PRO A 391 3.08 7.58 33.86
C PRO A 391 3.96 6.84 34.88
N THR A 392 4.80 7.55 35.66
CA THR A 392 5.57 7.09 36.87
C THR A 392 6.37 5.76 36.86
N ARG A 393 6.23 4.85 35.89
CA ARG A 393 6.82 3.51 35.89
C ARG A 393 7.13 3.02 34.47
N PRO A 394 8.41 2.77 34.12
CA PRO A 394 8.77 2.23 32.81
C PRO A 394 8.19 0.84 32.55
N TYR A 395 8.08 0.41 31.27
CA TYR A 395 7.55 -0.91 30.89
C TYR A 395 8.22 -2.10 31.61
N TRP A 396 9.52 -2.00 31.93
CA TRP A 396 10.24 -3.04 32.65
C TRP A 396 9.71 -3.28 34.07
N GLU A 397 8.99 -2.33 34.69
CA GLU A 397 8.30 -2.53 35.98
C GLU A 397 7.07 -3.43 35.87
N TYR A 398 6.55 -3.65 34.66
CA TYR A 398 5.43 -4.55 34.41
C TYR A 398 5.91 -5.96 34.02
N LEU A 399 7.22 -6.22 34.05
CA LEU A 399 7.79 -7.57 33.91
C LEU A 399 7.76 -8.27 35.29
N PRO A 400 7.30 -9.52 35.40
CA PRO A 400 7.31 -10.22 36.68
C PRO A 400 8.75 -10.36 37.20
N GLY A 401 9.06 -9.75 38.35
CA GLY A 401 10.27 -10.05 39.12
C GLY A 401 11.44 -9.06 39.07
N HIS A 402 11.32 -7.85 38.50
CA HIS A 402 12.46 -6.92 38.41
C HIS A 402 12.16 -5.51 38.95
N GLY A 403 12.85 -5.15 40.04
CA GLY A 403 12.99 -3.77 40.49
C GLY A 403 13.95 -2.95 39.60
N PRO A 404 14.10 -1.64 39.85
CA PRO A 404 14.96 -0.78 39.04
C PRO A 404 16.40 -1.34 38.95
N PRO A 405 17.06 -1.23 37.78
CA PRO A 405 18.45 -1.65 37.66
C PRO A 405 19.31 -0.84 38.63
N ALA A 406 20.15 -1.53 39.41
CA ALA A 406 21.11 -0.89 40.28
C ALA A 406 22.05 -0.03 39.42
N VAL A 407 21.96 1.29 39.58
CA VAL A 407 22.97 2.21 39.07
C VAL A 407 24.23 1.96 39.90
N SER A 408 25.16 1.18 39.37
CA SER A 408 26.49 1.07 39.97
C SER A 408 27.19 2.42 39.80
N ALA A 409 27.12 3.26 40.83
CA ALA A 409 27.98 4.42 40.96
C ALA A 409 29.42 3.94 41.21
N ASP A 410 30.12 3.55 40.15
CA ASP A 410 31.57 3.44 40.21
C ASP A 410 32.18 4.80 39.84
N THR A 411 32.20 5.70 40.81
CA THR A 411 33.02 6.90 40.77
C THR A 411 34.40 6.59 41.34
N SER A 412 35.21 5.81 40.62
CA SER A 412 36.61 5.61 40.98
C SER A 412 37.54 5.61 39.75
N GLY A 413 37.69 6.77 39.11
CA GLY A 413 38.62 6.82 37.97
C GLY A 413 38.84 8.15 37.25
N LEU A 414 38.63 9.32 37.86
CA LEU A 414 39.01 10.59 37.21
C LEU A 414 39.84 11.44 38.18
N ARG A 415 41.17 11.29 38.05
CA ARG A 415 42.16 12.17 38.66
C ARG A 415 41.97 13.59 38.12
N ARG A 416 41.70 14.52 39.02
CA ARG A 416 41.82 15.97 38.81
C ARG A 416 43.24 16.32 38.39
N CYS A 417 43.39 16.99 37.25
CA CYS A 417 44.49 17.93 37.04
C CYS A 417 43.89 19.33 36.90
N ARG A 418 44.20 20.21 37.86
CA ARG A 418 43.85 21.63 37.85
C ARG A 418 44.85 22.38 36.99
N SER A 419 44.39 23.28 36.13
CA SER A 419 45.06 24.57 35.94
C SER A 419 44.07 25.66 35.52
N ARG A 420 44.29 26.86 36.07
CA ARG A 420 43.50 28.07 35.94
C ARG A 420 43.84 28.83 34.66
N SER A 421 42.80 29.39 34.03
CA SER A 421 42.69 30.71 33.41
C SER A 421 43.87 31.31 32.64
N ARG A 422 43.66 31.60 31.35
CA ARG A 422 43.88 32.95 30.80
C ARG A 422 43.12 33.17 29.49
N ARG A 423 42.55 34.36 29.38
CA ARG A 423 41.82 34.95 28.26
C ARG A 423 42.83 35.43 27.21
N VAL A 424 42.67 35.09 25.93
CA VAL A 424 43.25 35.82 24.78
C VAL A 424 42.27 35.76 23.61
N SER A 425 41.99 36.94 23.06
CA SER A 425 41.24 37.27 21.85
C SER A 425 41.96 36.83 20.57
N GLU A 426 41.22 36.48 19.52
CA GLU A 426 41.23 37.21 18.23
C GLU A 426 40.47 36.47 17.12
N ASN A 427 39.61 37.23 16.45
CA ASN A 427 39.34 37.29 15.01
C ASN A 427 39.12 35.99 14.23
N LEU A 428 37.93 35.88 13.61
CA LEU A 428 37.82 35.83 12.15
C LEU A 428 36.42 36.25 11.70
N SER A 429 36.45 37.18 10.77
CA SER A 429 35.41 37.97 10.11
C SER A 429 34.49 37.19 9.18
N SER A 430 33.20 37.56 9.19
CA SER A 430 32.30 37.46 8.03
C SER A 430 32.34 38.75 7.21
N PRO A 431 32.01 38.76 5.91
CA PRO A 431 31.59 39.99 5.25
C PRO A 431 30.08 40.04 4.98
N PHE A 432 29.47 41.13 5.47
CA PHE A 432 28.52 42.07 4.81
C PHE A 432 27.27 41.50 4.09
N SER A 433 26.05 42.07 4.18
CA SER A 433 25.49 43.29 4.79
C SER A 433 23.97 43.24 4.57
N GLN A 434 23.12 43.37 5.60
CA GLN A 434 22.46 44.61 6.06
C GLN A 434 21.69 45.43 5.01
N THR A 435 20.37 45.52 5.21
CA THR A 435 19.65 46.79 5.40
C THR A 435 18.45 46.59 6.36
N SER A 436 18.66 47.02 7.61
CA SER A 436 17.87 47.94 8.47
C SER A 436 16.42 48.32 8.05
N PHE A 437 15.45 48.63 8.94
CA PHE A 437 15.49 49.13 10.33
C PHE A 437 14.07 49.23 10.97
N VAL A 438 14.09 49.23 12.32
CA VAL A 438 13.19 49.91 13.29
C VAL A 438 11.86 49.24 13.76
N THR A 439 11.82 49.23 15.10
CA THR A 439 10.92 48.78 16.15
C THR A 439 9.71 49.68 16.44
N SER A 440 8.58 49.10 16.87
CA SER A 440 7.84 49.46 18.10
C SER A 440 6.52 48.66 18.25
N SER A 441 6.20 48.22 19.48
CA SER A 441 4.88 47.78 19.95
C SER A 441 4.22 48.92 20.77
N PRO A 442 3.01 48.77 21.35
CA PRO A 442 1.75 48.13 20.96
C PRO A 442 0.55 49.12 21.01
N ASP A 443 -0.67 48.60 20.87
CA ASP A 443 -1.97 49.10 21.38
C ASP A 443 -3.03 49.67 20.40
N LEU A 444 -4.22 49.07 20.56
CA LEU A 444 -5.58 49.58 20.41
C LEU A 444 -6.11 49.90 19.00
N LEU A 445 -7.06 49.07 18.55
CA LEU A 445 -8.42 49.54 18.23
C LEU A 445 -9.42 48.37 18.32
N GLU A 446 -10.32 48.53 19.30
CA GLU A 446 -11.60 47.85 19.46
C GLU A 446 -12.59 48.20 18.34
N GLU A 447 -13.74 47.52 18.38
CA GLU A 447 -14.99 47.76 17.67
C GLU A 447 -15.17 47.05 16.32
N LEU A 448 -15.76 45.85 16.39
CA LEU A 448 -17.07 45.54 15.79
C LEU A 448 -17.49 44.13 16.18
N ASP A 449 -18.05 44.00 17.38
CA ASP A 449 -18.85 42.83 17.77
C ASP A 449 -20.03 43.31 18.61
N THR A 450 -21.22 43.33 18.02
CA THR A 450 -22.53 43.18 18.70
C THR A 450 -23.64 43.30 17.66
N ALA A 451 -24.12 42.14 17.18
CA ALA A 451 -25.54 41.82 16.94
C ALA A 451 -25.69 40.71 15.89
N SER A 452 -25.55 39.46 16.30
CA SER A 452 -26.41 38.36 15.83
C SER A 452 -26.16 37.10 16.66
N SER A 453 -26.63 37.13 17.91
CA SER A 453 -26.80 35.94 18.74
C SER A 453 -28.30 35.66 18.89
N ALA A 454 -28.91 35.06 17.86
CA ALA A 454 -30.11 34.24 18.01
C ALA A 454 -30.49 33.57 16.68
N SER A 455 -30.13 32.30 16.54
CA SER A 455 -30.81 31.23 15.77
C SER A 455 -29.84 30.40 14.92
N GLY A 456 -29.98 29.08 15.03
CA GLY A 456 -29.29 28.12 14.16
C GLY A 456 -28.31 27.23 14.91
N ALA A 457 -28.83 26.26 15.65
CA ALA A 457 -28.06 25.15 16.19
C ALA A 457 -27.16 24.55 15.11
N GLY A 458 -25.84 24.67 15.29
CA GLY A 458 -24.86 24.03 14.43
C GLY A 458 -25.01 22.51 14.50
N LEU A 459 -25.48 21.93 13.40
CA LEU A 459 -25.37 20.49 13.13
C LEU A 459 -23.88 20.11 13.16
N ARG A 460 -23.38 19.68 14.32
CA ARG A 460 -22.18 18.84 14.38
C ARG A 460 -22.51 17.57 13.60
N LYS A 461 -21.99 17.47 12.38
CA LYS A 461 -22.01 16.23 11.61
C LYS A 461 -21.18 15.20 12.40
N HIS A 462 -21.87 14.28 13.06
CA HIS A 462 -21.23 13.12 13.67
C HIS A 462 -20.73 12.21 12.55
N SER A 463 -19.42 12.04 12.43
CA SER A 463 -18.84 10.88 11.77
C SER A 463 -19.43 9.61 12.40
N PRO A 464 -19.71 8.55 11.62
CA PRO A 464 -20.26 7.32 12.17
C PRO A 464 -19.35 6.77 13.27
N SER A 465 -19.93 6.32 14.38
CA SER A 465 -19.13 5.68 15.44
C SER A 465 -18.46 4.42 14.93
N ASP A 466 -17.36 3.99 15.57
CA ASP A 466 -16.66 2.75 15.24
C ASP A 466 -17.60 1.54 15.19
N GLU A 467 -18.60 1.53 16.06
CA GLU A 467 -19.62 0.49 16.10
C GLU A 467 -20.54 0.54 14.86
N GLN A 468 -20.90 1.73 14.38
CA GLN A 468 -21.70 1.88 13.16
C GLN A 468 -20.92 1.44 11.91
N ARG A 469 -19.64 1.80 11.83
CA ARG A 469 -18.74 1.34 10.75
C ARG A 469 -18.58 -0.17 10.77
N ARG A 470 -18.32 -0.74 11.95
CA ARG A 470 -18.18 -2.19 12.13
C ARG A 470 -19.46 -2.95 11.76
N ARG A 471 -20.62 -2.49 12.22
CA ARG A 471 -21.92 -3.11 11.86
C ARG A 471 -22.20 -3.03 10.37
N TRP A 472 -21.83 -1.93 9.71
CA TRP A 472 -21.96 -1.80 8.26
C TRP A 472 -21.07 -2.82 7.54
N TYR A 473 -19.81 -2.98 7.95
CA TYR A 473 -18.91 -3.99 7.37
C TYR A 473 -19.39 -5.43 7.63
N GLU A 474 -19.84 -5.74 8.85
CA GLU A 474 -20.38 -7.06 9.19
C GLU A 474 -21.66 -7.40 8.39
N GLN A 475 -22.50 -6.40 8.10
CA GLN A 475 -23.66 -6.59 7.25
C GLN A 475 -23.26 -6.92 5.81
N GLN A 476 -22.27 -6.19 5.26
CA GLN A 476 -21.75 -6.46 3.92
C GLN A 476 -21.16 -7.89 3.82
N ASP A 477 -20.44 -8.35 4.84
CA ASP A 477 -19.90 -9.72 4.86
C ASP A 477 -20.99 -10.79 4.89
N ARG A 478 -22.08 -10.57 5.63
CA ARG A 478 -23.22 -11.51 5.65
C ARG A 478 -23.95 -11.55 4.31
N GLU A 479 -24.17 -10.41 3.67
CA GLU A 479 -24.79 -10.34 2.35
C GLU A 479 -23.94 -11.06 1.29
N ARG A 480 -22.61 -11.02 1.42
CA ARG A 480 -21.65 -11.75 0.55
C ARG A 480 -21.73 -13.27 0.71
N GLU A 481 -21.83 -13.79 1.93
CA GLU A 481 -22.00 -15.24 2.15
C GLU A 481 -23.29 -15.77 1.51
N HIS A 482 -24.34 -14.94 1.46
CA HIS A 482 -25.60 -15.31 0.82
C HIS A 482 -25.48 -15.35 -0.71
N VAL A 483 -24.72 -14.44 -1.33
CA VAL A 483 -24.49 -14.42 -2.79
C VAL A 483 -23.60 -15.59 -3.22
N THR A 484 -22.49 -15.85 -2.52
CA THR A 484 -21.61 -17.01 -2.81
C THR A 484 -22.31 -18.35 -2.60
N LYS A 485 -23.21 -18.48 -1.62
CA LYS A 485 -24.07 -19.67 -1.46
C LYS A 485 -25.10 -19.82 -2.59
N ARG A 486 -25.48 -18.74 -3.27
CA ARG A 486 -26.41 -18.77 -4.41
C ARG A 486 -25.71 -19.22 -5.69
N GLU A 487 -24.47 -18.78 -5.90
CA GLU A 487 -23.61 -19.22 -7.01
C GLU A 487 -23.17 -20.70 -6.86
N ASN A 488 -22.81 -21.13 -5.64
CA ASN A 488 -22.45 -22.53 -5.37
C ASN A 488 -23.64 -23.52 -5.38
N ARG A 489 -24.88 -23.04 -5.43
CA ARG A 489 -26.07 -23.89 -5.64
C ARG A 489 -26.47 -24.03 -7.12
N GLY A 490 -25.80 -23.31 -8.02
CA GLY A 490 -26.01 -23.40 -9.47
C GLY A 490 -25.09 -24.42 -10.18
N GLY A 491 -24.24 -25.13 -9.44
CA GLY A 491 -23.34 -26.13 -9.98
C GLY A 491 -23.46 -27.42 -9.20
N VAL A 492 -24.19 -28.37 -9.76
CA VAL A 492 -23.96 -29.84 -9.79
C VAL A 492 -25.29 -30.50 -10.15
N ASP A 493 -25.25 -31.28 -11.24
CA ASP A 493 -26.25 -32.20 -11.81
C ASP A 493 -27.38 -31.60 -12.69
N ASP A 494 -27.05 -31.34 -13.97
CA ASP A 494 -27.91 -31.79 -15.07
C ASP A 494 -27.10 -31.91 -16.40
N PRO A 495 -27.22 -33.00 -17.18
CA PRO A 495 -26.43 -33.21 -18.39
C PRO A 495 -26.98 -32.39 -19.56
N PHE A 496 -26.05 -31.75 -20.29
CA PHE A 496 -26.25 -30.96 -21.51
C PHE A 496 -27.42 -31.41 -22.41
N PRO A 497 -28.35 -30.51 -22.81
CA PRO A 497 -29.15 -30.71 -24.01
C PRO A 497 -28.37 -30.25 -25.27
N PRO A 498 -28.57 -30.89 -26.43
CA PRO A 498 -27.78 -30.65 -27.63
C PRO A 498 -28.04 -29.28 -28.24
N GLN A 499 -26.98 -28.70 -28.80
CA GLN A 499 -26.95 -27.41 -29.49
C GLN A 499 -27.96 -27.37 -30.65
N PHE A 500 -28.84 -26.37 -30.63
CA PHE A 500 -29.65 -25.99 -31.79
C PHE A 500 -28.82 -25.09 -32.72
N CYS A 501 -28.42 -25.61 -33.88
CA CYS A 501 -27.97 -24.81 -35.01
C CYS A 501 -29.18 -24.12 -35.69
N PRO A 502 -29.11 -22.84 -36.06
CA PRO A 502 -30.13 -22.23 -36.90
C PRO A 502 -29.97 -22.70 -38.37
N PRO A 503 -31.07 -22.82 -39.14
CA PRO A 503 -31.04 -23.38 -40.48
C PRO A 503 -30.47 -22.39 -41.51
N ILE A 504 -29.66 -22.95 -42.42
CA ILE A 504 -29.22 -22.35 -43.68
C ILE A 504 -30.41 -22.39 -44.66
N PRO A 505 -30.76 -21.30 -45.36
CA PRO A 505 -31.76 -21.37 -46.42
C PRO A 505 -31.10 -21.78 -47.75
N GLU A 506 -31.52 -22.92 -48.30
CA GLU A 506 -31.30 -23.29 -49.70
C GLU A 506 -32.43 -22.75 -50.59
N SER A 507 -32.08 -22.07 -51.69
CA SER A 507 -32.42 -22.50 -53.06
C SER A 507 -32.08 -21.40 -54.09
N GLU A 508 -31.34 -21.77 -55.13
CA GLU A 508 -31.04 -20.99 -56.34
C GLU A 508 -32.31 -20.59 -57.15
N PRO A 509 -32.16 -19.78 -58.21
CA PRO A 509 -31.95 -20.42 -59.51
C PRO A 509 -30.84 -19.82 -60.37
N GLN A 510 -30.29 -20.71 -61.19
CA GLN A 510 -29.31 -20.56 -62.26
C GLN A 510 -29.68 -19.48 -63.29
N ASP A 511 -28.67 -18.76 -63.81
CA ASP A 511 -28.57 -18.59 -65.27
C ASP A 511 -27.15 -18.28 -65.79
N SER A 512 -26.79 -19.04 -66.83
CA SER A 512 -25.91 -18.75 -67.96
C SER A 512 -24.44 -18.30 -67.81
N GLY A 513 -23.54 -19.03 -68.49
CA GLY A 513 -22.51 -18.38 -69.32
C GLY A 513 -21.09 -18.96 -69.27
N MET A 514 -20.77 -19.78 -70.27
CA MET A 514 -19.46 -19.97 -70.95
C MET A 514 -18.33 -19.00 -70.53
N GLY A 515 -17.05 -19.34 -70.40
CA GLY A 515 -16.25 -20.44 -70.94
C GLY A 515 -14.80 -19.93 -71.18
N LYS A 516 -13.84 -20.87 -71.15
CA LYS A 516 -12.51 -20.84 -71.81
C LYS A 516 -11.43 -19.82 -71.38
N ARG A 517 -10.36 -20.41 -70.81
CA ARG A 517 -8.94 -20.42 -71.26
C ARG A 517 -8.05 -19.15 -71.17
N THR A 518 -6.86 -19.44 -70.64
CA THR A 518 -5.47 -19.04 -71.05
C THR A 518 -4.86 -17.70 -70.61
N CYS A 519 -3.89 -17.84 -69.69
CA CYS A 519 -2.47 -17.44 -69.74
C CYS A 519 -2.03 -16.13 -70.41
N LEU A 520 -1.26 -15.31 -69.68
CA LEU A 520 0.09 -14.78 -70.01
C LEU A 520 0.52 -13.83 -68.87
N ASN A 521 1.48 -14.17 -68.01
CA ASN A 521 2.94 -13.99 -68.11
C ASN A 521 3.44 -12.55 -68.37
N SER A 522 4.09 -11.97 -67.35
CA SER A 522 5.39 -11.30 -67.44
C SER A 522 6.02 -11.29 -66.02
N VAL A 523 6.95 -12.20 -65.66
CA VAL A 523 8.41 -12.22 -65.98
C VAL A 523 9.13 -11.06 -65.26
N ASN A 524 9.72 -11.32 -64.06
CA ASN A 524 11.11 -11.75 -63.74
C ASN A 524 12.00 -10.53 -63.44
N HIS A 525 13.10 -10.55 -62.68
CA HIS A 525 13.98 -11.49 -61.95
C HIS A 525 14.71 -10.58 -60.91
N GLY A 526 15.22 -10.98 -59.75
CA GLY A 526 16.15 -12.05 -59.38
C GLY A 526 16.83 -11.60 -58.06
N LEU A 527 16.98 -12.47 -57.05
CA LEU A 527 18.21 -13.21 -56.68
C LEU A 527 19.36 -12.26 -56.29
N VAL A 528 20.16 -12.39 -55.22
CA VAL A 528 20.49 -13.39 -54.19
C VAL A 528 21.43 -12.64 -53.22
N GLU A 529 21.41 -12.93 -51.91
CA GLU A 529 22.66 -13.23 -51.17
C GLU A 529 22.38 -13.72 -49.74
N GLU A 530 22.92 -14.90 -49.48
CA GLU A 530 22.98 -15.60 -48.21
C GLU A 530 24.36 -15.31 -47.60
N ARG A 531 24.44 -14.75 -46.39
CA ARG A 531 25.66 -14.84 -45.55
C ARG A 531 25.32 -14.95 -44.06
N SER A 532 25.75 -16.09 -43.53
CA SER A 532 26.02 -16.43 -42.13
C SER A 532 26.47 -15.25 -41.27
N ALA A 533 25.81 -15.05 -40.12
CA ALA A 533 26.38 -14.35 -38.97
C ALA A 533 25.95 -15.00 -37.65
N LYS A 534 26.86 -15.84 -37.15
CA LYS A 534 27.16 -16.17 -35.75
C LYS A 534 26.15 -15.72 -34.70
N THR A 535 25.50 -16.72 -34.09
CA THR A 535 24.89 -16.68 -32.78
C THR A 535 25.91 -16.21 -31.74
N VAL A 536 25.73 -14.98 -31.25
CA VAL A 536 26.40 -14.48 -30.04
C VAL A 536 25.33 -14.38 -28.97
N LEU A 537 25.36 -15.34 -28.04
CA LEU A 537 24.69 -15.26 -26.75
C LEU A 537 25.25 -14.06 -25.97
N PRO A 538 24.43 -13.09 -25.53
CA PRO A 538 24.83 -12.19 -24.46
C PRO A 538 24.66 -12.93 -23.13
N GLY A 539 25.76 -12.97 -22.39
CA GLY A 539 25.90 -13.70 -21.15
C GLY A 539 24.95 -13.27 -20.04
N VAL A 540 24.73 -14.25 -19.18
CA VAL A 540 24.21 -14.18 -17.82
C VAL A 540 24.76 -12.95 -17.09
N LEU A 541 23.92 -11.94 -16.87
CA LEU A 541 24.17 -10.89 -15.90
C LEU A 541 23.46 -11.25 -14.59
N THR A 542 24.22 -11.93 -13.74
CA THR A 542 23.98 -11.99 -12.29
C THR A 542 24.15 -10.59 -11.71
N GLY A 543 23.05 -9.99 -11.29
CA GLY A 543 23.04 -8.69 -10.63
C GLY A 543 21.71 -8.47 -9.93
N TRP A 544 21.44 -9.28 -8.91
CA TRP A 544 20.37 -9.09 -7.94
C TRP A 544 21.02 -8.65 -6.64
N TRP A 545 20.82 -7.39 -6.25
CA TRP A 545 20.42 -6.88 -4.93
C TRP A 545 20.22 -5.37 -5.03
#